data_AF-A0ABD4SI75-F1
#
_entry.id   AF-A0ABD4SI75-F1
#
_cell.length_a   1.000
_cell.length_b   1.000
_cell.length_c   1.000
_cell.angle_alpha   90.00
_cell.angle_beta   90.00
_cell.angle_gamma   90.00
#
_symmetry.space_group_name_H-M   'P 1'
#
loop_
_entity.id
_entity.type
_entity.pdbx_description
1 polymer ?
#
loop_
_entity_poly.entity_id
_entity_poly.type
_entity_poly.pdbx_seq_one_letter_code
_entity_poly.pdbx_strand_id
1 'polypeptide(L)'
;MKKFFVNAAAVLAIGTAFAASQVRTVAASSRQAVFTLPKGYTKANLKKAYWYSNLSKSQQKKWLKNKKNAAWLKKWRKINVKGMQANTFDQSSWSESSKDNKTIVKLTNGHLNTSQSKTLAKYSLRLINQARAKLGLKKWKYSKGTQKLALEISKEYVANKKTIATGHYVPGIVRATNRVGLKLPSNYNYVEDMAGFKDGSQVTMTAMKKDIYFGLKTMMFGYRYANQSKVKQLSQYTEWEHAGDLMNTQGGKYDGDWDYYGFNVSYTNGTYSLHYIGVPAHLKWAYGGAYWGSFKA
;
A
#
# COMPACT_ATOMS: atom_id res chain seq x y z
N MET A 1 -8.20 -18.09 50.34
CA MET A 1 -7.08 -18.54 49.50
C MET A 1 -7.43 -18.36 48.02
N LYS A 2 -6.58 -17.63 47.27
CA LYS A 2 -6.13 -17.87 45.87
C LYS A 2 -7.20 -18.28 44.82
N LYS A 3 -7.35 -17.66 43.64
CA LYS A 3 -6.47 -16.83 42.81
C LYS A 3 -7.32 -16.15 41.71
N PHE A 4 -6.95 -14.91 41.39
CA PHE A 4 -7.27 -14.24 40.14
C PHE A 4 -6.56 -14.92 38.96
N PHE A 5 -7.25 -15.11 37.84
CA PHE A 5 -6.62 -15.44 36.55
C PHE A 5 -6.64 -14.21 35.65
N VAL A 6 -5.44 -13.69 35.42
CA VAL A 6 -5.11 -12.59 34.53
C VAL A 6 -5.15 -13.11 33.09
N ASN A 7 -5.88 -12.40 32.23
CA ASN A 7 -5.85 -12.59 30.78
C ASN A 7 -4.43 -12.28 30.26
N ALA A 8 -3.78 -13.28 29.67
CA ALA A 8 -2.49 -13.14 29.04
C ALA A 8 -2.61 -12.31 27.75
N ALA A 9 -2.18 -11.05 27.83
CA ALA A 9 -1.82 -10.27 26.66
C ALA A 9 -0.61 -10.93 25.98
N ALA A 10 -0.77 -11.37 24.72
CA ALA A 10 0.35 -11.81 23.90
C ALA A 10 1.21 -10.58 23.50
N VAL A 11 2.15 -10.24 24.37
CA VAL A 11 3.24 -9.30 24.07
C VAL A 11 4.15 -9.96 23.05
N LEU A 12 4.08 -9.52 21.79
CA LEU A 12 5.07 -9.89 20.78
C LEU A 12 6.36 -9.12 21.09
N ALA A 13 7.28 -9.75 21.81
CA ALA A 13 8.63 -9.24 22.00
C ALA A 13 9.33 -9.16 20.63
N ILE A 14 9.53 -7.94 20.15
CA ILE A 14 10.35 -7.67 18.97
C ILE A 14 11.81 -7.70 19.43
N GLY A 15 12.44 -8.86 19.30
CA GLY A 15 13.87 -9.03 19.50
C GLY A 15 14.65 -8.09 18.57
N THR A 16 15.41 -7.20 19.18
CA THR A 16 16.33 -6.26 18.55
C THR A 16 17.56 -6.99 18.01
N ALA A 17 17.69 -7.04 16.69
CA ALA A 17 18.99 -7.18 16.04
C ALA A 17 19.33 -5.82 15.41
N PHE A 18 20.12 -5.03 16.13
CA PHE A 18 20.77 -3.84 15.57
C PHE A 18 21.82 -4.31 14.58
N ALA A 19 21.53 -4.22 13.28
CA ALA A 19 22.59 -4.16 12.28
C ALA A 19 23.07 -2.72 12.23
N ALA A 20 24.35 -2.52 12.54
CA ALA A 20 25.07 -1.28 12.31
C ALA A 20 24.76 -0.73 10.91
N SER A 21 24.68 0.58 10.78
CA SER A 21 24.42 1.31 9.54
C SER A 21 25.43 0.95 8.46
N GLN A 22 25.18 -0.12 7.72
CA GLN A 22 25.82 -0.36 6.44
C GLN A 22 25.21 0.65 5.47
N VAL A 23 26.04 1.58 5.01
CA VAL A 23 25.75 2.37 3.82
C VAL A 23 25.38 1.36 2.73
N ARG A 24 24.07 1.27 2.42
CA ARG A 24 23.55 0.30 1.44
C ARG A 24 24.38 0.44 0.15
N THR A 25 24.93 -0.67 -0.33
CA THR A 25 25.79 -0.73 -1.51
C THR A 25 25.15 -0.02 -2.71
N VAL A 26 25.95 0.79 -3.41
CA VAL A 26 25.54 1.53 -4.60
C VAL A 26 25.21 0.53 -5.71
N ALA A 27 24.08 0.72 -6.41
CA ALA A 27 23.65 -0.18 -7.47
C ALA A 27 24.68 -0.28 -8.59
N ALA A 28 25.02 -1.52 -9.00
CA ALA A 28 26.04 -1.81 -10.01
C ALA A 28 25.59 -1.48 -11.45
N SER A 29 24.28 -1.38 -11.68
CA SER A 29 23.68 -1.02 -12.97
C SER A 29 22.27 -0.43 -12.79
N SER A 30 21.81 0.33 -13.77
CA SER A 30 20.48 0.95 -13.76
C SER A 30 19.51 0.24 -14.69
N ARG A 31 18.30 -0.02 -14.19
CA ARG A 31 17.19 -0.60 -14.93
C ARG A 31 15.88 -0.04 -14.41
N GLN A 32 14.98 0.33 -15.32
CA GLN A 32 13.64 0.73 -14.93
C GLN A 32 12.93 -0.45 -14.25
N ALA A 33 12.38 -0.21 -13.06
CA ALA A 33 11.53 -1.13 -12.33
C ALA A 33 10.29 -1.47 -13.16
N VAL A 34 9.99 -2.75 -13.27
CA VAL A 34 8.82 -3.25 -13.99
C VAL A 34 7.99 -4.09 -13.03
N PHE A 35 6.70 -3.80 -12.97
CA PHE A 35 5.73 -4.57 -12.21
C PHE A 35 4.96 -5.51 -13.14
N THR A 36 4.88 -6.78 -12.78
CA THR A 36 4.20 -7.80 -13.59
C THR A 36 3.21 -8.62 -12.76
N LEU A 37 2.20 -9.17 -13.44
CA LEU A 37 1.20 -10.05 -12.84
C LEU A 37 1.37 -11.48 -13.38
N PRO A 38 1.36 -12.51 -12.50
CA PRO A 38 1.53 -13.89 -12.91
C PRO A 38 0.29 -14.41 -13.65
N LYS A 39 0.48 -15.43 -14.50
CA LYS A 39 -0.63 -16.12 -15.18
C LYS A 39 -1.68 -16.59 -14.15
N GLY A 40 -2.95 -16.26 -14.42
CA GLY A 40 -4.08 -16.58 -13.54
C GLY A 40 -4.43 -15.47 -12.53
N TYR A 41 -3.64 -14.40 -12.45
CA TYR A 41 -4.01 -13.18 -11.76
C TYR A 41 -5.01 -12.38 -12.62
N THR A 42 -6.30 -12.52 -12.34
CA THR A 42 -7.39 -11.96 -13.15
C THR A 42 -8.32 -11.09 -12.31
N LYS A 43 -9.08 -10.18 -12.95
CA LYS A 43 -10.08 -9.33 -12.27
C LYS A 43 -11.09 -10.15 -11.46
N ALA A 44 -11.57 -11.26 -12.02
CA ALA A 44 -12.53 -12.14 -11.35
C ALA A 44 -11.95 -12.79 -10.09
N ASN A 45 -10.70 -13.28 -10.15
CA ASN A 45 -10.04 -13.85 -8.98
C ASN A 45 -9.76 -12.78 -7.92
N LEU A 46 -9.33 -11.59 -8.34
CA LEU A 46 -9.06 -10.49 -7.43
C LEU A 46 -10.34 -10.03 -6.71
N LYS A 47 -11.44 -9.83 -7.42
CA LYS A 47 -12.75 -9.51 -6.84
C LYS A 47 -13.20 -10.56 -5.83
N LYS A 48 -13.04 -11.86 -6.16
CA LYS A 48 -13.35 -12.96 -5.24
C LYS A 48 -12.44 -12.96 -4.00
N ALA A 49 -11.17 -12.61 -4.17
CA ALA A 49 -10.20 -12.50 -3.07
C ALA A 49 -10.51 -11.33 -2.15
N TYR A 50 -10.79 -10.15 -2.72
CA TYR A 50 -11.21 -8.96 -2.00
C TYR A 50 -12.45 -9.25 -1.13
N TRP A 51 -13.49 -9.84 -1.72
CA TRP A 51 -14.69 -10.22 -0.98
C TRP A 51 -14.38 -11.19 0.16
N TYR A 52 -13.52 -12.20 -0.09
CA TYR A 52 -13.12 -13.16 0.93
C TYR A 52 -12.38 -12.50 2.10
N SER A 53 -11.48 -11.54 1.83
CA SER A 53 -10.71 -10.86 2.87
C SER A 53 -11.60 -10.01 3.78
N ASN A 54 -12.66 -9.40 3.23
CA ASN A 54 -13.64 -8.61 3.97
C ASN A 54 -14.63 -9.45 4.81
N LEU A 55 -14.63 -10.78 4.69
CA LEU A 55 -15.42 -11.64 5.57
C LEU A 55 -14.83 -11.66 6.98
N SER A 56 -15.70 -11.68 8.00
CA SER A 56 -15.30 -12.01 9.37
C SER A 56 -14.65 -13.40 9.44
N LYS A 57 -13.82 -13.66 10.46
CA LYS A 57 -13.15 -14.97 10.63
C LYS A 57 -14.13 -16.16 10.67
N SER A 58 -15.31 -15.97 11.28
CA SER A 58 -16.36 -16.99 11.32
C SER A 58 -16.93 -17.26 9.92
N GLN A 59 -17.19 -16.20 9.14
CA GLN A 59 -17.64 -16.32 7.77
C GLN A 59 -16.59 -16.95 6.86
N GLN A 60 -15.30 -16.58 7.01
CA GLN A 60 -14.19 -17.23 6.29
C GLN A 60 -14.15 -18.73 6.60
N LYS A 61 -14.26 -19.13 7.88
CA LYS A 61 -14.30 -20.54 8.28
C LYS A 61 -15.48 -21.29 7.65
N LYS A 62 -16.68 -20.69 7.66
CA LYS A 62 -17.87 -21.26 7.02
C LYS A 62 -17.70 -21.39 5.51
N TRP A 63 -17.17 -20.35 4.86
CA TRP A 63 -16.95 -20.33 3.42
C TRP A 63 -15.95 -21.38 2.94
N LEU A 64 -14.91 -21.64 3.75
CA LEU A 64 -13.88 -22.64 3.50
C LEU A 64 -14.34 -24.08 3.73
N LYS A 65 -15.50 -24.33 4.37
CA LYS A 65 -16.10 -25.68 4.43
C LYS A 65 -16.46 -26.22 3.03
N ASN A 66 -16.71 -25.33 2.07
CA ASN A 66 -16.87 -25.72 0.68
C ASN A 66 -15.51 -26.06 0.06
N LYS A 67 -15.31 -27.34 -0.30
CA LYS A 67 -14.05 -27.85 -0.88
C LYS A 67 -13.60 -27.08 -2.14
N LYS A 68 -14.53 -26.61 -2.98
CA LYS A 68 -14.20 -25.81 -4.18
C LYS A 68 -13.61 -24.45 -3.81
N ASN A 69 -14.12 -23.83 -2.75
CA ASN A 69 -13.60 -22.55 -2.24
C ASN A 69 -12.22 -22.70 -1.60
N ALA A 70 -12.02 -23.74 -0.78
CA ALA A 70 -10.71 -24.05 -0.21
C ALA A 70 -9.66 -24.34 -1.29
N ALA A 71 -10.01 -25.14 -2.30
CA ALA A 71 -9.13 -25.43 -3.43
C ALA A 71 -8.79 -24.18 -4.25
N TRP A 72 -9.80 -23.33 -4.51
CA TRP A 72 -9.60 -22.04 -5.17
C TRP A 72 -8.65 -21.15 -4.36
N LEU A 73 -8.84 -21.00 -3.05
CA LEU A 73 -8.00 -20.13 -2.23
C LEU A 73 -6.55 -20.64 -2.20
N LYS A 74 -6.34 -21.95 -2.12
CA LYS A 74 -5.00 -22.55 -2.21
C LYS A 74 -4.35 -22.24 -3.55
N LYS A 75 -5.08 -22.34 -4.67
CA LYS A 75 -4.59 -21.99 -6.02
C LYS A 75 -4.28 -20.50 -6.13
N TRP A 76 -5.17 -19.65 -5.61
CA TRP A 76 -4.99 -18.20 -5.60
C TRP A 76 -3.72 -17.79 -4.84
N ARG A 77 -3.51 -18.33 -3.64
CA ARG A 77 -2.29 -18.09 -2.86
C ARG A 77 -1.03 -18.50 -3.62
N LYS A 78 -1.02 -19.65 -4.31
CA LYS A 78 0.10 -20.07 -5.16
C LYS A 78 0.38 -19.10 -6.31
N ILE A 79 -0.66 -18.54 -6.93
CA ILE A 79 -0.51 -17.49 -7.96
C ILE A 79 0.16 -16.25 -7.36
N ASN A 80 -0.29 -15.81 -6.18
CA ASN A 80 0.29 -14.67 -5.49
C ASN A 80 1.75 -14.89 -5.06
N VAL A 81 2.12 -16.10 -4.62
CA VAL A 81 3.53 -16.47 -4.38
C VAL A 81 4.38 -16.26 -5.64
N LYS A 82 3.90 -16.73 -6.79
CA LYS A 82 4.60 -16.51 -8.07
C LYS A 82 4.75 -15.02 -8.39
N GLY A 83 3.72 -14.22 -8.08
CA GLY A 83 3.76 -12.76 -8.22
C GLY A 83 4.83 -12.11 -7.36
N MET A 84 4.88 -12.46 -6.07
CA MET A 84 5.92 -11.99 -5.15
C MET A 84 7.33 -12.37 -5.61
N GLN A 85 7.52 -13.58 -6.15
CA GLN A 85 8.81 -14.09 -6.62
C GLN A 85 9.25 -13.50 -7.97
N ALA A 86 8.32 -13.20 -8.87
CA ALA A 86 8.63 -12.63 -10.19
C ALA A 86 9.01 -11.14 -10.12
N ASN A 87 8.53 -10.43 -9.10
CA ASN A 87 8.75 -9.00 -8.92
C ASN A 87 9.94 -8.78 -7.96
N THR A 88 11.15 -8.62 -8.52
CA THR A 88 12.42 -8.69 -7.76
C THR A 88 13.18 -7.36 -7.66
N PHE A 89 12.67 -6.25 -8.18
CA PHE A 89 13.39 -4.97 -8.19
C PHE A 89 13.88 -4.54 -6.78
N ASP A 90 13.07 -4.76 -5.76
CA ASP A 90 13.39 -4.49 -4.35
C ASP A 90 14.59 -5.31 -3.81
N GLN A 91 14.85 -6.48 -4.38
CA GLN A 91 15.97 -7.37 -4.01
C GLN A 91 17.18 -7.23 -4.92
N SER A 92 16.98 -6.67 -6.11
CA SER A 92 18.04 -6.58 -7.11
C SER A 92 19.13 -5.60 -6.68
N SER A 93 20.32 -5.74 -7.27
CA SER A 93 21.37 -4.73 -7.19
C SER A 93 21.09 -3.51 -8.08
N TRP A 94 19.92 -3.41 -8.71
CA TRP A 94 19.59 -2.32 -9.64
C TRP A 94 19.07 -1.07 -8.93
N SER A 95 19.23 0.06 -9.61
CA SER A 95 18.52 1.31 -9.35
C SER A 95 17.73 1.74 -10.59
N GLU A 96 16.77 2.65 -10.43
CA GLU A 96 16.08 3.24 -11.59
C GLU A 96 17.00 4.17 -12.40
N SER A 97 18.00 4.77 -11.74
CA SER A 97 19.04 5.56 -12.36
C SER A 97 20.27 5.65 -11.44
N SER A 98 21.43 5.98 -12.01
CA SER A 98 22.64 6.28 -11.23
C SER A 98 22.46 7.51 -10.32
N LYS A 99 21.64 8.48 -10.76
CA LYS A 99 21.27 9.67 -9.99
C LYS A 99 20.49 9.32 -8.71
N ASP A 100 19.61 8.32 -8.76
CA ASP A 100 18.84 7.90 -7.59
C ASP A 100 19.72 7.37 -6.45
N ASN A 101 20.88 6.80 -6.77
CA ASN A 101 21.83 6.32 -5.77
C ASN A 101 22.46 7.47 -4.97
N LYS A 102 22.63 8.64 -5.60
CA LYS A 102 23.25 9.83 -5.02
C LYS A 102 22.22 10.79 -4.42
N THR A 103 20.95 10.65 -4.78
CA THR A 103 19.87 11.54 -4.32
C THR A 103 19.38 11.11 -2.95
N ILE A 104 19.56 11.95 -1.94
CA ILE A 104 19.04 11.69 -0.59
C ILE A 104 17.58 12.15 -0.51
N VAL A 105 16.72 11.25 -0.05
CA VAL A 105 15.36 11.52 0.38
C VAL A 105 15.40 11.88 1.86
N LYS A 106 14.98 13.10 2.21
CA LYS A 106 14.96 13.59 3.59
C LYS A 106 13.53 13.85 4.01
N LEU A 107 13.14 13.33 5.17
CA LEU A 107 11.80 13.50 5.74
C LEU A 107 11.80 14.71 6.69
N THR A 108 11.91 15.91 6.11
CA THR A 108 11.89 17.17 6.86
C THR A 108 10.53 17.34 7.56
N ASN A 109 10.54 17.65 8.86
CA ASN A 109 9.32 17.68 9.68
C ASN A 109 8.48 16.39 9.56
N GLY A 110 9.16 15.27 9.35
CA GLY A 110 8.53 13.96 9.24
C GLY A 110 7.83 13.67 7.91
N HIS A 111 8.04 14.45 6.84
CA HIS A 111 7.41 14.19 5.54
C HIS A 111 8.28 14.60 4.34
N LEU A 112 7.90 14.15 3.13
CA LEU A 112 8.63 14.51 1.91
C LEU A 112 8.38 15.96 1.49
N ASN A 113 9.38 16.57 0.88
CA ASN A 113 9.16 17.82 0.14
C ASN A 113 8.39 17.60 -1.18
N THR A 114 7.92 18.69 -1.79
CA THR A 114 7.09 18.66 -3.01
C THR A 114 7.76 17.98 -4.21
N SER A 115 9.08 18.17 -4.40
CA SER A 115 9.80 17.60 -5.53
C SER A 115 9.99 16.09 -5.38
N GLN A 116 10.39 15.66 -4.19
CA GLN A 116 10.56 14.24 -3.85
C GLN A 116 9.22 13.49 -3.89
N SER A 117 8.18 14.03 -3.27
CA SER A 117 6.84 13.42 -3.30
C SER A 117 6.29 13.30 -4.72
N LYS A 118 6.43 14.32 -5.57
CA LYS A 118 6.04 14.23 -6.99
C LYS A 118 6.83 13.17 -7.76
N THR A 119 8.14 13.06 -7.51
CA THR A 119 8.99 12.05 -8.15
C THR A 119 8.54 10.63 -7.76
N LEU A 120 8.32 10.41 -6.46
CA LEU A 120 7.89 9.13 -5.92
C LEU A 120 6.45 8.78 -6.32
N ALA A 121 5.54 9.77 -6.37
CA ALA A 121 4.19 9.60 -6.87
C ALA A 121 4.15 9.15 -8.32
N LYS A 122 4.98 9.74 -9.19
CA LYS A 122 5.09 9.30 -10.60
C LYS A 122 5.64 7.89 -10.70
N TYR A 123 6.62 7.55 -9.87
CA TYR A 123 7.22 6.23 -9.83
C TYR A 123 6.21 5.16 -9.41
N SER A 124 5.54 5.32 -8.25
CA SER A 124 4.53 4.36 -7.78
C SER A 124 3.34 4.27 -8.73
N LEU A 125 2.84 5.40 -9.24
CA LEU A 125 1.75 5.43 -10.21
C LEU A 125 2.08 4.65 -11.48
N ARG A 126 3.32 4.72 -11.96
CA ARG A 126 3.76 3.95 -13.14
C ARG A 126 3.66 2.45 -12.87
N LEU A 127 4.09 1.97 -11.70
CA LEU A 127 4.01 0.56 -11.30
C LEU A 127 2.56 0.10 -11.15
N ILE A 128 1.71 0.91 -10.49
CA ILE A 128 0.27 0.65 -10.38
C ILE A 128 -0.34 0.53 -11.79
N ASN A 129 -0.05 1.47 -12.69
CA ASN A 129 -0.58 1.47 -14.05
C ASN A 129 -0.06 0.31 -14.92
N GLN A 130 1.15 -0.20 -14.66
CA GLN A 130 1.64 -1.42 -15.31
C GLN A 130 0.79 -2.64 -14.90
N ALA A 131 0.49 -2.79 -13.61
CA ALA A 131 -0.40 -3.84 -13.12
C ALA A 131 -1.83 -3.70 -13.69
N ARG A 132 -2.38 -2.47 -13.66
CA ARG A 132 -3.71 -2.17 -14.21
C ARG A 132 -3.81 -2.49 -15.70
N ALA A 133 -2.79 -2.16 -16.50
CA ALA A 133 -2.75 -2.48 -17.91
C ALA A 133 -2.81 -3.99 -18.18
N LYS A 134 -2.15 -4.81 -17.35
CA LYS A 134 -2.20 -6.28 -17.46
C LYS A 134 -3.59 -6.87 -17.18
N LEU A 135 -4.48 -6.11 -16.53
CA LEU A 135 -5.87 -6.48 -16.29
C LEU A 135 -6.86 -5.79 -17.24
N GLY A 136 -6.37 -5.01 -18.21
CA GLY A 136 -7.20 -4.22 -19.12
C GLY A 136 -8.00 -3.14 -18.39
N LEU A 137 -7.41 -2.52 -17.36
CA LEU A 137 -8.04 -1.47 -16.55
C LEU A 137 -7.58 -0.07 -16.98
N LYS A 138 -8.45 0.94 -16.81
CA LYS A 138 -8.11 2.34 -17.13
C LYS A 138 -6.93 2.81 -16.28
N LYS A 139 -6.02 3.60 -16.85
CA LYS A 139 -4.88 4.14 -16.10
C LYS A 139 -5.34 5.19 -15.07
N TRP A 140 -4.82 5.10 -13.86
CA TRP A 140 -4.87 6.16 -12.87
C TRP A 140 -4.06 7.37 -13.32
N LYS A 141 -4.41 8.55 -12.78
CA LYS A 141 -3.83 9.83 -13.21
C LYS A 141 -3.26 10.57 -12.01
N TYR A 142 -2.04 11.05 -12.14
CA TYR A 142 -1.48 11.97 -11.15
C TYR A 142 -2.34 13.25 -11.09
N SER A 143 -2.58 13.76 -9.89
CA SER A 143 -3.33 15.00 -9.67
C SER A 143 -2.69 15.86 -8.60
N LYS A 144 -2.75 17.19 -8.78
CA LYS A 144 -2.18 18.11 -7.79
C LYS A 144 -3.04 18.11 -6.51
N GLY A 145 -4.35 17.94 -6.65
CA GLY A 145 -5.28 17.82 -5.52
C GLY A 145 -4.99 16.63 -4.64
N THR A 146 -4.85 15.45 -5.26
CA THR A 146 -4.58 14.22 -4.51
C THR A 146 -3.17 14.25 -3.93
N GLN A 147 -2.21 14.89 -4.61
CA GLN A 147 -0.88 15.11 -4.03
C GLN A 147 -0.93 15.99 -2.78
N LYS A 148 -1.77 17.04 -2.78
CA LYS A 148 -2.01 17.88 -1.59
C LYS A 148 -2.67 17.05 -0.48
N LEU A 149 -3.67 16.23 -0.81
CA LEU A 149 -4.31 15.33 0.14
C LEU A 149 -3.29 14.37 0.79
N ALA A 150 -2.40 13.75 0.01
CA ALA A 150 -1.37 12.86 0.54
C ALA A 150 -0.43 13.57 1.54
N LEU A 151 -0.10 14.84 1.30
CA LEU A 151 0.65 15.66 2.25
C LEU A 151 -0.14 15.93 3.54
N GLU A 152 -1.41 16.33 3.43
CA GLU A 152 -2.26 16.57 4.60
C GLU A 152 -2.44 15.30 5.45
N ILE A 153 -2.58 14.14 4.81
CA ILE A 153 -2.60 12.85 5.51
C ILE A 153 -1.26 12.59 6.22
N SER A 154 -0.12 12.79 5.56
CA SER A 154 1.18 12.57 6.23
C SER A 154 1.38 13.49 7.45
N LYS A 155 0.90 14.74 7.38
CA LYS A 155 0.95 15.69 8.51
C LYS A 155 0.10 15.19 9.68
N GLU A 156 -1.07 14.63 9.41
CA GLU A 156 -1.94 14.04 10.44
C GLU A 156 -1.27 12.87 11.15
N TYR A 157 -0.57 12.00 10.42
CA TYR A 157 0.19 10.92 11.04
C TYR A 157 1.31 11.44 11.94
N VAL A 158 2.11 12.39 11.46
CA VAL A 158 3.22 12.99 12.23
C VAL A 158 2.71 13.70 13.49
N ALA A 159 1.73 14.60 13.35
CA ALA A 159 1.19 15.38 14.46
C ALA A 159 0.58 14.50 15.57
N ASN A 160 0.04 13.35 15.20
CA ASN A 160 -0.64 12.44 16.14
C ASN A 160 0.21 11.21 16.52
N LYS A 161 1.50 11.23 16.17
CA LYS A 161 2.46 10.14 16.43
C LYS A 161 1.95 8.76 15.97
N LYS A 162 1.26 8.72 14.83
CA LYS A 162 0.71 7.50 14.23
C LYS A 162 1.69 6.93 13.21
N THR A 163 1.64 5.61 13.05
CA THR A 163 2.48 4.89 12.08
C THR A 163 1.69 3.74 11.48
N ILE A 164 2.23 3.10 10.43
CA ILE A 164 1.73 1.83 9.90
C ILE A 164 1.50 0.76 10.99
N ALA A 165 2.28 0.76 12.08
CA ALA A 165 2.14 -0.22 13.16
C ALA A 165 0.81 -0.10 13.92
N THR A 166 0.15 1.07 13.85
CA THR A 166 -1.17 1.30 14.45
C THR A 166 -2.32 1.13 13.45
N GLY A 167 -2.04 0.67 12.23
CA GLY A 167 -3.00 0.62 11.13
C GLY A 167 -3.36 2.02 10.61
N HIS A 168 -4.39 2.09 9.78
CA HIS A 168 -4.86 3.34 9.19
C HIS A 168 -5.38 4.32 10.24
N TYR A 169 -4.89 5.56 10.24
CA TYR A 169 -5.37 6.62 11.12
C TYR A 169 -6.60 7.32 10.54
N VAL A 170 -7.73 6.61 10.52
CA VAL A 170 -9.00 7.06 9.90
C VAL A 170 -9.43 8.47 10.35
N PRO A 171 -9.40 8.86 11.65
CA PRO A 171 -9.76 10.21 12.04
C PRO A 171 -8.90 11.31 11.39
N GLY A 172 -7.60 11.05 11.21
CA GLY A 172 -6.69 11.97 10.53
C GLY A 172 -6.96 12.04 9.03
N ILE A 173 -7.21 10.88 8.40
CA ILE A 173 -7.57 10.82 6.97
C ILE A 173 -8.83 11.65 6.70
N VAL A 174 -9.88 11.50 7.51
CA VAL A 174 -11.12 12.28 7.38
C VAL A 174 -10.85 13.78 7.50
N ARG A 175 -10.09 14.22 8.52
CA ARG A 175 -9.71 15.63 8.65
C ARG A 175 -8.94 16.15 7.43
N ALA A 176 -7.98 15.38 6.93
CA ALA A 176 -7.21 15.75 5.74
C ALA A 176 -8.09 15.86 4.48
N THR A 177 -9.06 14.97 4.30
CA THR A 177 -10.02 15.04 3.17
C THR A 177 -10.88 16.30 3.25
N ASN A 178 -11.41 16.63 4.43
CA ASN A 178 -12.17 17.87 4.64
C ASN A 178 -11.34 19.12 4.35
N ARG A 179 -10.05 19.16 4.76
CA ARG A 179 -9.15 20.30 4.47
C ARG A 179 -8.92 20.55 2.99
N VAL A 180 -8.97 19.51 2.16
CA VAL A 180 -8.83 19.65 0.70
C VAL A 180 -10.18 19.79 -0.02
N GLY A 181 -11.29 19.83 0.72
CA GLY A 181 -12.63 20.01 0.18
C GLY A 181 -13.29 18.71 -0.32
N LEU A 182 -12.68 17.55 -0.08
CA LEU A 182 -13.26 16.24 -0.40
C LEU A 182 -14.13 15.76 0.76
N LYS A 183 -15.41 15.48 0.51
CA LYS A 183 -16.38 15.08 1.53
C LYS A 183 -16.65 13.59 1.41
N LEU A 184 -15.93 12.76 2.16
CA LEU A 184 -16.15 11.32 2.08
C LEU A 184 -17.53 10.91 2.66
N PRO A 185 -18.19 9.87 2.11
CA PRO A 185 -19.53 9.44 2.52
C PRO A 185 -19.64 8.94 3.96
N SER A 186 -18.51 8.68 4.64
CA SER A 186 -18.49 8.26 6.04
C SER A 186 -17.11 8.46 6.68
N ASN A 187 -17.03 8.19 7.99
CA ASN A 187 -15.77 8.17 8.75
C ASN A 187 -14.98 6.86 8.50
N TYR A 188 -14.72 6.53 7.25
CA TYR A 188 -13.94 5.36 6.83
C TYR A 188 -12.75 5.76 5.97
N ASN A 189 -11.76 4.88 5.87
CA ASN A 189 -10.69 5.02 4.90
C ASN A 189 -11.18 4.60 3.51
N TYR A 190 -11.35 5.56 2.61
CA TYR A 190 -11.72 5.34 1.21
C TYR A 190 -10.61 5.69 0.21
N VAL A 191 -9.49 6.21 0.70
CA VAL A 191 -8.52 6.90 -0.17
C VAL A 191 -7.09 6.43 0.02
N GLU A 192 -6.76 5.77 1.14
CA GLU A 192 -5.39 5.42 1.48
C GLU A 192 -5.16 3.91 1.43
N ASP A 193 -4.23 3.49 0.58
CA ASP A 193 -3.47 2.27 0.79
C ASP A 193 -2.17 2.61 1.50
N MET A 194 -1.71 1.75 2.43
CA MET A 194 -0.54 2.04 3.24
C MET A 194 0.40 0.84 3.35
N ALA A 195 1.70 1.13 3.24
CA ALA A 195 2.78 0.24 3.66
C ALA A 195 3.73 1.01 4.58
N GLY A 196 4.73 0.36 5.16
CA GLY A 196 5.75 1.10 5.90
C GLY A 196 6.85 0.22 6.44
N PHE A 197 7.94 0.88 6.83
CA PHE A 197 9.20 0.25 7.16
C PHE A 197 9.87 0.96 8.34
N LYS A 198 10.65 0.19 9.10
CA LYS A 198 11.58 0.75 10.09
C LYS A 198 12.87 1.10 9.39
N ASP A 199 13.26 2.36 9.45
CA ASP A 199 14.52 2.86 8.92
C ASP A 199 14.79 4.28 9.49
N GLY A 200 15.90 4.90 9.10
CA GLY A 200 16.19 6.29 9.41
C GLY A 200 15.29 7.30 8.67
N SER A 201 15.35 8.56 9.12
CA SER A 201 14.64 9.70 8.49
C SER A 201 15.25 10.15 7.17
N GLN A 202 16.38 9.54 6.77
CA GLN A 202 17.07 9.81 5.53
C GLN A 202 17.47 8.49 4.87
N VAL A 203 17.12 8.36 3.60
CA VAL A 203 17.47 7.20 2.77
C VAL A 203 17.80 7.67 1.36
N THR A 204 18.48 6.87 0.55
CA THR A 204 18.65 7.19 -0.87
C THR A 204 17.32 7.07 -1.61
N MET A 205 17.17 7.78 -2.74
CA MET A 205 16.01 7.64 -3.62
C MET A 205 15.87 6.20 -4.13
N THR A 206 16.99 5.51 -4.38
CA THR A 206 16.99 4.09 -4.70
C THR A 206 16.38 3.25 -3.58
N ALA A 207 16.79 3.46 -2.32
CA ALA A 207 16.21 2.73 -1.19
C ALA A 207 14.71 2.99 -1.07
N MET A 208 14.28 4.26 -1.05
CA MET A 208 12.86 4.62 -0.99
C MET A 208 12.03 4.01 -2.14
N LYS A 209 12.55 4.01 -3.37
CA LYS A 209 11.89 3.36 -4.52
C LYS A 209 11.78 1.84 -4.36
N LYS A 210 12.76 1.18 -3.74
CA LYS A 210 12.69 -0.26 -3.43
C LYS A 210 11.68 -0.55 -2.34
N ASP A 211 11.61 0.29 -1.32
CA ASP A 211 10.64 0.15 -0.23
C ASP A 211 9.20 0.39 -0.75
N ILE A 212 9.01 1.38 -1.62
CA ILE A 212 7.75 1.58 -2.35
C ILE A 212 7.40 0.39 -3.24
N TYR A 213 8.37 -0.14 -3.98
CA TYR A 213 8.17 -1.31 -4.83
C TYR A 213 7.73 -2.52 -4.00
N PHE A 214 8.41 -2.79 -2.88
CA PHE A 214 8.07 -3.89 -2.00
C PHE A 214 6.68 -3.69 -1.38
N GLY A 215 6.35 -2.49 -0.89
CA GLY A 215 5.01 -2.18 -0.37
C GLY A 215 3.90 -2.40 -1.40
N LEU A 216 4.08 -1.91 -2.64
CA LEU A 216 3.12 -2.20 -3.72
C LEU A 216 3.02 -3.70 -4.02
N LYS A 217 4.15 -4.40 -3.99
CA LYS A 217 4.21 -5.85 -4.23
C LYS A 217 3.45 -6.63 -3.17
N THR A 218 3.65 -6.31 -1.89
CA THR A 218 2.94 -6.98 -0.79
C THR A 218 1.44 -6.72 -0.85
N MET A 219 1.03 -5.47 -1.10
CA MET A 219 -0.38 -5.09 -1.25
C MET A 219 -1.03 -5.79 -2.45
N MET A 220 -0.40 -5.77 -3.63
CA MET A 220 -0.95 -6.40 -4.84
C MET A 220 -1.17 -7.90 -4.68
N PHE A 221 -0.25 -8.58 -3.99
CA PHE A 221 -0.31 -10.03 -3.85
C PHE A 221 -0.93 -10.49 -2.51
N GLY A 222 -1.33 -9.56 -1.66
CA GLY A 222 -1.96 -9.79 -0.36
C GLY A 222 -1.06 -10.47 0.67
N TYR A 223 0.25 -10.21 0.59
CA TYR A 223 1.28 -10.76 1.47
C TYR A 223 1.46 -9.89 2.71
N ARG A 224 1.23 -10.45 3.90
CA ARG A 224 1.17 -9.66 5.16
C ARG A 224 2.46 -9.60 5.98
N TYR A 225 3.52 -10.30 5.54
CA TYR A 225 4.75 -10.37 6.33
C TYR A 225 5.69 -9.21 5.99
N ALA A 226 6.39 -8.68 7.00
CA ALA A 226 7.22 -7.48 6.85
C ALA A 226 8.43 -7.64 5.90
N ASN A 227 8.83 -8.87 5.56
CA ASN A 227 9.96 -9.16 4.69
C ASN A 227 9.75 -10.46 3.90
N GLN A 228 10.73 -10.86 3.08
CA GLN A 228 10.57 -11.99 2.15
C GLN A 228 10.80 -13.38 2.75
N SER A 229 11.18 -13.51 4.03
CA SER A 229 11.52 -14.80 4.65
C SER A 229 10.38 -15.83 4.60
N LYS A 230 9.12 -15.38 4.50
CA LYS A 230 7.95 -16.25 4.46
C LYS A 230 7.23 -16.23 3.11
N VAL A 231 7.88 -15.77 2.04
CA VAL A 231 7.25 -15.63 0.71
C VAL A 231 6.68 -16.94 0.18
N LYS A 232 7.26 -18.10 0.53
CA LYS A 232 6.76 -19.42 0.11
C LYS A 232 5.61 -19.95 0.98
N GLN A 233 5.31 -19.32 2.12
CA GLN A 233 4.27 -19.78 3.05
C GLN A 233 2.89 -19.25 2.65
N LEU A 234 2.01 -20.15 2.18
CA LEU A 234 0.67 -19.77 1.70
C LEU A 234 -0.20 -19.08 2.77
N SER A 235 0.02 -19.34 4.05
CA SER A 235 -0.71 -18.72 5.17
C SER A 235 -0.43 -17.23 5.35
N GLN A 236 0.59 -16.68 4.68
CA GLN A 236 0.90 -15.25 4.72
C GLN A 236 0.12 -14.44 3.67
N TYR A 237 -0.69 -15.11 2.85
CA TYR A 237 -1.44 -14.49 1.76
C TYR A 237 -2.92 -14.41 2.15
N THR A 238 -3.34 -13.23 2.62
CA THR A 238 -4.69 -12.99 3.17
C THR A 238 -5.24 -11.58 2.96
N GLU A 239 -4.41 -10.59 2.63
CA GLU A 239 -4.78 -9.16 2.67
C GLU A 239 -4.99 -8.59 1.26
N TRP A 240 -6.06 -9.00 0.58
CA TRP A 240 -6.35 -8.58 -0.80
C TRP A 240 -7.24 -7.33 -0.90
N GLU A 241 -7.55 -6.70 0.22
CA GLU A 241 -8.26 -5.42 0.31
C GLU A 241 -7.54 -4.35 -0.51
N HIS A 242 -6.25 -4.13 -0.23
CA HIS A 242 -5.41 -3.18 -0.96
C HIS A 242 -5.33 -3.47 -2.47
N ALA A 243 -5.22 -4.73 -2.86
CA ALA A 243 -5.20 -5.09 -4.27
C ALA A 243 -6.54 -4.75 -4.95
N GLY A 244 -7.65 -4.98 -4.25
CA GLY A 244 -8.97 -4.55 -4.71
C GLY A 244 -9.07 -3.04 -4.85
N ASP A 245 -8.47 -2.28 -3.94
CA ASP A 245 -8.43 -0.82 -3.96
C ASP A 245 -7.58 -0.27 -5.11
N LEU A 246 -6.33 -0.69 -5.22
CA LEU A 246 -5.43 -0.29 -6.31
C LEU A 246 -5.97 -0.64 -7.72
N MET A 247 -6.75 -1.71 -7.83
CA MET A 247 -7.33 -2.17 -9.10
C MET A 247 -8.79 -1.71 -9.31
N ASN A 248 -9.43 -1.09 -8.32
CA ASN A 248 -10.88 -0.82 -8.32
C ASN A 248 -11.71 -2.08 -8.64
N THR A 249 -11.55 -3.16 -7.89
CA THR A 249 -12.29 -4.42 -8.11
C THR A 249 -13.07 -4.87 -6.89
N GLN A 250 -13.60 -3.92 -6.12
CA GLN A 250 -14.28 -4.15 -4.85
C GLN A 250 -15.68 -4.74 -5.00
N GLY A 251 -16.30 -4.60 -6.18
CA GLY A 251 -17.58 -5.21 -6.48
C GLY A 251 -18.74 -4.25 -6.60
N GLY A 252 -18.61 -3.21 -7.44
CA GLY A 252 -19.66 -2.22 -7.67
C GLY A 252 -19.80 -1.77 -9.13
N LYS A 253 -20.72 -0.82 -9.36
CA LYS A 253 -21.03 -0.23 -10.67
C LYS A 253 -19.80 0.40 -11.36
N TYR A 254 -18.81 0.83 -10.58
CA TYR A 254 -17.63 1.55 -11.05
C TYR A 254 -16.35 0.70 -10.99
N ASP A 255 -16.47 -0.63 -10.87
CA ASP A 255 -15.33 -1.54 -10.94
C ASP A 255 -14.48 -1.29 -12.20
N GLY A 256 -13.18 -1.11 -12.00
CA GLY A 256 -12.19 -0.92 -13.04
C GLY A 256 -12.04 0.51 -13.56
N ASP A 257 -12.79 1.47 -13.00
CA ASP A 257 -12.58 2.89 -13.29
C ASP A 257 -11.24 3.39 -12.70
N TRP A 258 -10.90 4.65 -12.92
CA TRP A 258 -9.61 5.22 -12.56
C TRP A 258 -9.68 6.22 -11.41
N ASP A 259 -8.55 6.42 -10.75
CA ASP A 259 -8.41 7.34 -9.65
C ASP A 259 -7.45 8.48 -9.98
N TYR A 260 -7.69 9.60 -9.33
CA TYR A 260 -6.69 10.65 -9.16
C TYR A 260 -5.72 10.25 -8.06
N TYR A 261 -4.42 10.32 -8.35
CA TYR A 261 -3.39 9.73 -7.52
C TYR A 261 -2.40 10.76 -6.96
N GLY A 262 -1.98 10.52 -5.71
CA GLY A 262 -0.93 11.24 -5.00
C GLY A 262 -0.18 10.30 -4.05
N PHE A 263 1.02 10.70 -3.63
CA PHE A 263 1.84 9.90 -2.74
C PHE A 263 2.62 10.76 -1.75
N ASN A 264 2.67 10.36 -0.49
CA ASN A 264 3.58 10.96 0.47
C ASN A 264 4.04 9.94 1.53
N VAL A 265 4.92 10.36 2.40
CA VAL A 265 5.50 9.57 3.48
C VAL A 265 5.37 10.37 4.77
N SER A 266 4.94 9.71 5.85
CA SER A 266 5.08 10.23 7.22
C SER A 266 6.23 9.50 7.91
N TYR A 267 6.96 10.16 8.80
CA TYR A 267 8.00 9.55 9.64
C TYR A 267 7.76 9.88 11.10
N THR A 268 7.73 8.85 11.93
CA THR A 268 7.52 8.95 13.37
C THR A 268 8.22 7.79 14.05
N ASN A 269 9.05 8.09 15.05
CA ASN A 269 9.71 7.10 15.92
C ASN A 269 10.43 5.96 15.15
N GLY A 270 11.28 6.32 14.18
CA GLY A 270 12.08 5.34 13.42
C GLY A 270 11.27 4.51 12.43
N THR A 271 10.04 4.91 12.14
CA THR A 271 9.17 4.27 11.16
C THR A 271 8.70 5.31 10.16
N TYR A 272 8.88 5.07 8.87
CA TYR A 272 8.14 5.82 7.87
C TYR A 272 6.98 5.00 7.28
N SER A 273 5.83 5.64 7.15
CA SER A 273 4.61 5.08 6.55
C SER A 273 4.43 5.68 5.16
N LEU A 274 4.22 4.82 4.17
CA LEU A 274 4.07 5.14 2.76
C LEU A 274 2.57 5.25 2.44
N HIS A 275 2.11 6.44 2.06
CA HIS A 275 0.70 6.74 1.82
C HIS A 275 0.41 6.79 0.32
N TYR A 276 -0.25 5.77 -0.20
CA TYR A 276 -0.67 5.66 -1.60
C TYR A 276 -2.12 6.15 -1.69
N ILE A 277 -2.32 7.37 -2.21
CA ILE A 277 -3.63 8.00 -2.15
C ILE A 277 -4.32 7.91 -3.51
N GLY A 278 -5.44 7.20 -3.56
CA GLY A 278 -6.37 7.15 -4.69
C GLY A 278 -7.67 7.88 -4.36
N VAL A 279 -8.10 8.81 -5.21
CA VAL A 279 -9.43 9.42 -5.13
C VAL A 279 -10.23 8.98 -6.36
N PRO A 280 -11.28 8.16 -6.19
CA PRO A 280 -12.02 7.63 -7.33
C PRO A 280 -12.64 8.75 -8.15
N ALA A 281 -12.38 8.75 -9.47
CA ALA A 281 -12.84 9.82 -10.35
C ALA A 281 -14.38 9.89 -10.43
N HIS A 282 -15.05 8.77 -10.21
CA HIS A 282 -16.51 8.69 -10.22
C HIS A 282 -17.18 9.49 -9.11
N LEU A 283 -16.50 9.81 -8.00
CA LEU A 283 -17.04 10.68 -6.96
C LEU A 283 -17.43 12.07 -7.49
N LYS A 284 -16.80 12.51 -8.58
CA LYS A 284 -17.11 13.79 -9.23
C LYS A 284 -18.47 13.81 -9.90
N TRP A 285 -18.93 12.69 -10.47
CA TRP A 285 -20.09 12.66 -11.37
C TRP A 285 -21.19 11.68 -10.93
N ALA A 286 -20.87 10.59 -10.23
CA ALA A 286 -21.81 9.52 -9.87
C ALA A 286 -22.83 9.89 -8.79
N TYR A 287 -22.58 10.96 -8.03
CA TYR A 287 -23.36 11.37 -6.86
C TYR A 287 -23.72 12.85 -6.89
N GLY A 288 -23.93 13.40 -8.09
CA GLY A 288 -24.15 14.85 -8.27
C GLY A 288 -23.00 15.72 -7.73
N GLY A 289 -21.79 15.16 -7.60
CA GLY A 289 -20.64 15.82 -6.99
C GLY A 289 -20.71 15.98 -5.47
N ALA A 290 -21.70 15.39 -4.78
CA ALA A 290 -21.89 15.55 -3.34
C ALA A 290 -20.62 15.24 -2.51
N TYR A 291 -19.90 14.18 -2.89
CA TYR A 291 -18.67 13.77 -2.23
C TYR A 291 -17.41 14.48 -2.76
N TRP A 292 -17.51 15.09 -3.93
CA TRP A 292 -16.41 15.84 -4.53
C TRP A 292 -16.18 17.19 -3.85
N GLY A 293 -17.27 17.83 -3.38
CA GLY A 293 -17.21 19.11 -2.68
C GLY A 293 -16.42 20.16 -3.47
N SER A 294 -15.47 20.83 -2.80
CA SER A 294 -14.58 21.83 -3.42
C SER A 294 -13.21 21.26 -3.83
N PHE A 295 -13.08 19.92 -3.88
CA PHE A 295 -11.83 19.26 -4.22
C PHE A 295 -11.36 19.61 -5.64
N LYS A 296 -10.09 19.98 -5.77
CA LYS A 296 -9.44 20.32 -7.04
C LYS A 296 -8.40 19.26 -7.38
N ALA A 297 -8.79 18.24 -8.13
CA ALA A 297 -7.87 17.23 -8.66
C ALA A 297 -6.76 17.86 -9.54
#